data_AF-D8J4B0-F1
#
_entry.id   AF-D8J4B0-F1
#
_cell.length_a   1.000
_cell.length_b   1.000
_cell.length_c   1.000
_cell.angle_alpha   90.00
_cell.angle_beta   90.00
_cell.angle_gamma   90.00
#
_symmetry.space_group_name_H-M   'P 1'
#
loop_
_entity.id
_entity.type
_entity.pdbx_description
1 polymer ?
#
loop_
_entity_poly.entity_id
_entity_poly.type
_entity_poly.pdbx_seq_one_letter_code
_entity_poly.pdbx_strand_id
1 'polypeptide(L)' 'MNEKDTEACGRCAITTVVDATESGRDVLGEERIEIAEREMRRTSPHHVAASRLKSWFDSLGTRLIYGR' A
#
# COMPACT_ATOMS: atom_id res chain seq x y z
N MET A 1 2.35 -22.41 -33.41
CA MET A 1 1.40 -21.91 -32.40
C MET A 1 2.21 -21.07 -31.43
N ASN A 2 1.94 -19.77 -31.37
CA ASN A 2 2.50 -18.87 -30.36
C ASN A 2 1.33 -18.63 -29.42
N GLU A 3 1.22 -19.48 -28.39
CA GLU A 3 0.16 -19.40 -27.38
C GLU A 3 0.42 -18.10 -26.62
N LYS A 4 -0.31 -17.04 -26.96
CA LYS A 4 -0.35 -15.86 -26.12
C LYS A 4 -1.29 -16.21 -24.99
N ASP A 5 -0.72 -16.58 -23.84
CA ASP A 5 -1.44 -16.76 -22.59
C ASP A 5 -2.24 -15.50 -22.29
N THR A 6 -3.50 -15.51 -22.72
CA THR A 6 -4.39 -14.36 -22.61
C THR A 6 -5.07 -14.51 -21.27
N GLU A 7 -4.37 -14.08 -20.23
CA GLU A 7 -4.89 -14.05 -18.87
C GLU A 7 -6.13 -13.15 -18.81
N ALA A 8 -7.17 -13.58 -18.07
CA ALA A 8 -8.42 -12.84 -17.94
C ALA A 8 -8.16 -11.40 -17.42
N CYS A 9 -8.81 -10.40 -18.03
CA CYS A 9 -8.68 -8.98 -17.65
C CYS A 9 -8.81 -8.80 -16.12
N GLY A 10 -7.70 -8.42 -15.48
CA GLY A 10 -7.59 -8.26 -14.03
C GLY A 10 -6.49 -9.12 -13.40
N ARG A 11 -6.10 -10.23 -14.04
CA ARG A 11 -5.04 -11.10 -13.54
C ARG A 11 -3.64 -10.59 -13.88
N CYS A 12 -3.48 -9.86 -15.00
CA CYS A 12 -2.21 -9.21 -15.39
C CYS A 12 -1.65 -8.29 -14.29
N ALA A 13 -2.51 -7.58 -13.55
CA ALA A 13 -2.07 -6.70 -12.48
C ALA A 13 -1.47 -7.48 -11.31
N ILE A 14 -2.08 -8.61 -10.93
CA ILE A 14 -1.59 -9.46 -9.85
C ILE A 14 -0.35 -10.26 -10.28
N THR A 15 -0.34 -10.84 -11.48
CA THR A 15 0.80 -11.63 -11.96
C THR A 15 2.04 -10.76 -12.16
N THR A 16 1.87 -9.52 -12.64
CA THR A 16 2.99 -8.56 -12.76
C THR A 16 3.59 -8.24 -11.40
N VAL A 17 2.76 -8.05 -10.36
CA VAL A 17 3.25 -7.77 -9.01
C VAL A 17 3.97 -8.99 -8.41
N VAL A 18 3.41 -10.20 -8.57
CA VAL A 18 4.02 -11.43 -8.07
C VAL A 18 5.36 -11.71 -8.76
N ASP A 19 5.39 -11.67 -10.09
CA ASP A 19 6.60 -11.89 -10.90
C ASP A 19 7.69 -10.85 -10.57
N ALA A 20 7.30 -9.59 -10.37
CA ALA A 20 8.19 -8.53 -9.93
C ALA A 20 8.77 -8.75 -8.53
N THR A 21 8.01 -9.37 -7.61
CA THR A 21 8.50 -9.68 -6.25
C THR A 21 9.33 -10.97 -6.18
N GLU A 22 9.04 -11.98 -7.00
CA GLU A 22 9.78 -13.26 -7.02
C GLU A 22 11.10 -13.16 -7.77
N SER A 23 11.18 -12.33 -8.81
CA SER A 23 12.38 -12.15 -9.64
C SER A 23 13.55 -11.47 -8.91
N GLY A 24 13.34 -10.97 -7.67
CA GLY A 24 14.37 -10.30 -6.87
C GLY A 24 14.92 -9.02 -7.51
N ARG A 25 14.31 -8.57 -8.62
CA ARG A 25 14.67 -7.37 -9.37
C ARG A 25 13.95 -6.19 -8.74
N ASP A 26 14.68 -5.12 -8.48
CA ASP A 26 14.07 -3.85 -8.14
C ASP A 26 13.33 -3.27 -9.36
N VAL A 27 12.03 -3.55 -9.46
CA VAL A 27 11.12 -3.05 -10.50
C VAL A 27 10.92 -1.54 -10.45
N LEU A 28 11.17 -0.91 -9.29
CA LEU A 28 11.04 0.54 -9.09
C LEU A 28 12.34 1.29 -9.43
N GLY A 29 13.45 0.56 -9.60
CA GLY A 29 14.75 1.11 -9.94
C GLY A 29 15.24 2.19 -8.97
N GLU A 30 16.05 3.11 -9.50
CA GLU A 30 16.59 4.28 -8.77
C GLU A 30 15.60 5.45 -8.76
N GLU A 31 14.46 5.29 -9.44
CA GLU A 31 13.40 6.30 -9.61
C GLU A 31 12.38 6.23 -8.46
N ARG A 32 12.87 5.87 -7.27
CA ARG A 32 12.11 6.07 -6.05
C ARG A 32 12.13 7.56 -5.75
N ILE A 33 10.95 8.17 -5.73
CA ILE A 33 10.76 9.42 -4.96
C ILE A 33 10.82 8.99 -3.48
N GLU A 34 12.02 8.74 -2.95
CA GLU A 34 12.24 8.46 -1.53
C GLU A 34 12.05 9.76 -0.76
N ILE A 35 10.80 10.10 -0.50
CA ILE A 35 10.49 11.19 0.41
C ILE A 35 10.73 10.68 1.82
N ALA A 36 11.61 11.35 2.56
CA ALA A 36 11.78 11.07 3.98
C ALA A 36 10.40 11.08 4.65
N GLU A 37 10.10 10.10 5.50
CA GLU A 37 8.75 9.92 6.08
C GLU A 37 8.19 11.21 6.73
N ARG A 38 9.08 11.98 7.35
CA ARG A 38 8.82 13.31 7.92
C ARG A 38 8.37 14.36 6.89
N GLU A 39 8.86 14.28 5.67
CA GLU A 39 8.53 15.15 4.54
C GLU A 39 7.23 14.70 3.84
N MET A 40 7.00 13.39 3.75
CA MET A 40 5.71 12.82 3.31
C MET A 40 4.56 13.22 4.26
N ARG A 41 4.81 13.21 5.58
CA ARG A 41 3.86 13.68 6.61
C ARG A 41 3.63 15.19 6.55
N ARG A 42 4.60 15.98 6.06
CA ARG A 42 4.47 17.44 5.89
C ARG A 42 3.59 17.81 4.70
N THR A 43 3.54 17.00 3.65
CA THR A 43 2.72 17.26 2.47
C THR A 43 1.21 17.15 2.76
N SER A 44 0.81 16.51 3.88
CA SER A 44 -0.61 16.38 4.26
C SER A 44 -0.84 16.42 5.79
N PRO A 45 -0.68 17.60 6.43
CA PRO A 45 -0.92 17.73 7.87
C PRO A 45 -2.35 17.30 8.26
N HIS A 46 -3.33 17.52 7.38
CA HIS A 46 -4.71 17.05 7.56
C HIS A 46 -4.83 15.51 7.62
N HIS A 47 -4.01 14.78 6.85
CA HIS A 47 -4.03 13.32 6.85
C HIS A 47 -3.42 12.76 8.14
N VAL A 48 -2.37 13.38 8.67
CA VAL A 48 -1.78 13.01 9.96
C VAL A 48 -2.78 13.24 11.11
N ALA A 49 -3.47 14.38 11.09
CA ALA A 49 -4.51 14.69 12.08
C ALA A 49 -5.70 13.71 11.98
N ALA A 50 -6.19 13.44 10.76
CA ALA A 50 -7.27 12.48 10.53
C ALA A 50 -6.89 11.06 10.95
N SER A 51 -5.66 10.62 10.67
CA SER A 51 -5.15 9.31 11.10
C SER A 51 -5.15 9.18 12.62
N ARG A 52 -4.68 10.20 13.35
CA ARG A 52 -4.71 10.22 14.82
C ARG A 52 -6.13 10.17 15.37
N LEU A 53 -7.04 10.95 14.79
CA LEU A 53 -8.45 10.96 15.19
C LEU A 53 -9.09 9.59 14.94
N LYS A 54 -8.85 8.97 13.79
CA LYS A 54 -9.29 7.61 13.47
C LYS A 54 -8.77 6.60 14.49
N SER A 55 -7.47 6.63 14.80
CA SER A 55 -6.90 5.70 15.79
C SER A 55 -7.55 5.83 17.17
N TRP A 56 -7.94 7.05 17.57
CA TRP A 56 -8.67 7.27 18.80
C TRP A 56 -10.08 6.65 18.76
N PHE A 57 -10.82 6.85 17.66
CA PHE A 57 -12.13 6.21 17.47
C PHE A 57 -12.03 4.68 17.44
N ASP A 58 -11.04 4.13 16.74
CA ASP A 58 -10.82 2.68 16.67
C ASP A 58 -10.50 2.12 18.06
N SER A 59 -9.72 2.83 18.88
CA SER A 59 -9.43 2.44 20.28
C SER A 59 -10.69 2.44 21.14
N LEU A 60 -11.52 3.48 21.03
CA LEU A 60 -12.80 3.54 21.74
C LEU A 60 -13.75 2.43 21.31
N GLY A 61 -13.88 2.20 20.00
CA GLY A 61 -14.71 1.13 19.46
C GLY A 61 -14.21 -0.24 19.90
N THR A 62 -12.90 -0.46 19.89
CA THR A 62 -12.29 -1.71 20.35
C THR A 62 -12.57 -1.94 21.84
N ARG A 63 -12.47 -0.91 22.67
CA ARG A 63 -12.79 -1.03 24.10
C ARG A 63 -14.27 -1.28 24.36
N LEU A 64 -15.15 -0.63 23.58
CA LEU A 64 -16.59 -0.80 23.71
C LEU A 64 -17.06 -2.19 23.27
N ILE A 65 -16.53 -2.68 22.15
CA ILE A 65 -16.93 -3.98 21.57
C ILE A 65 -16.29 -5.14 22.33
N TYR A 66 -14.99 -5.03 22.63
CA TYR A 66 -14.21 -6.16 23.16
C TYR A 66 -13.87 -6.04 24.65
N GLY A 67 -14.27 -4.96 25.33
CA GLY A 67 -14.12 -4.80 26.77
C GLY A 67 -12.69 -4.66 27.30
N ARG A 68 -11.73 -4.30 26.43
CA ARG A 68 -10.32 -4.06 26.81
C ARG A 68 -9.97 -2.58 26.90
#